data_AF-A0A6S7IIJ6-F1
#
_entry.id   AF-A0A6S7IIJ6-F1
#
_cell.length_a   1.000
_cell.length_b   1.000
_cell.length_c   1.000
_cell.angle_alpha   90.00
_cell.angle_beta   90.00
_cell.angle_gamma   90.00
#
_symmetry.space_group_name_H-M   'P 1'
#
loop_
_entity.id
_entity.type
_entity.pdbx_description
1 polymer ?
#
loop_
_entity_poly.entity_id
_entity_poly.type
_entity_poly.pdbx_seq_one_letter_code
_entity_poly.pdbx_strand_id
1 'polypeptide(L)'
;MANKITVLTTNNIYNREQEYRNFRKIYIEGNGGNVPINLEEFQHVFSSLGQPLPPVECVEARHFANCATPNSDWLEANFGIPTLEDLEFVDMSNISTTSLMNGGEDEGLGHFKNFVEEITRYDEGKKSQSPRESSRLSPYFKFGCLSVRYVCHEVQRYISKRDVISGFLKGLETRDFFIMLASRIRNWDRINGNPVCLDIPWEENSEYLKQFRQGKTGFPWIDANIAKLKQEGWITYEARQSLAYFLTRGCLWISWEEGVKVRDRSLFMAGVGAEEKV
;
A
#
# COMPACT_ATOMS: atom_id res chain seq x y z
N MET A 1 -16.11 -25.85 -4.55
CA MET A 1 -15.93 -25.24 -3.22
C MET A 1 -15.49 -23.79 -3.43
N ALA A 2 -16.28 -22.84 -2.96
CA ALA A 2 -15.99 -21.41 -3.11
C ALA A 2 -14.98 -21.01 -2.04
N ASN A 3 -13.75 -20.65 -2.43
CA ASN A 3 -12.80 -20.04 -1.52
C ASN A 3 -13.38 -18.69 -1.11
N LYS A 4 -13.75 -18.58 0.16
CA LYS A 4 -14.22 -17.35 0.79
C LYS A 4 -13.04 -16.39 0.84
N ILE A 5 -13.08 -15.35 0.01
CA ILE A 5 -12.07 -14.30 -0.03
C ILE A 5 -12.50 -13.24 0.97
N THR A 6 -11.74 -13.04 2.03
CA THR A 6 -11.93 -11.92 2.97
C THR A 6 -11.03 -10.76 2.53
N VAL A 7 -11.33 -9.52 2.92
CA VAL A 7 -10.38 -8.38 2.94
C VAL A 7 -10.73 -7.50 4.14
N LEU A 8 -9.75 -7.23 4.98
CA LEU A 8 -9.85 -6.25 6.04
C LEU A 8 -9.52 -4.87 5.47
N THR A 9 -10.51 -4.01 5.30
CA THR A 9 -10.18 -2.58 5.25
C THR A 9 -10.42 -1.95 6.60
N THR A 10 -9.36 -1.38 7.15
CA THR A 10 -9.31 -0.42 8.27
C THR A 10 -9.61 1.02 7.82
N ASN A 11 -10.32 1.22 6.70
CA ASN A 11 -10.66 2.57 6.22
C ASN A 11 -12.09 2.99 6.62
N ASN A 12 -12.81 2.23 7.45
CA ASN A 12 -14.17 2.59 7.84
C ASN A 12 -14.15 3.37 9.17
N ILE A 13 -13.90 4.67 9.06
CA ILE A 13 -13.98 5.63 10.19
C ILE A 13 -15.39 5.60 10.85
N TYR A 14 -16.40 5.12 10.12
CA TYR A 14 -17.80 5.13 10.54
C TYR A 14 -18.19 4.12 11.64
N ASN A 15 -17.44 3.04 11.87
CA ASN A 15 -17.84 2.06 12.89
C ASN A 15 -16.64 1.33 13.52
N ARG A 16 -15.85 2.06 14.32
CA ARG A 16 -14.73 1.51 15.10
C ARG A 16 -15.14 0.32 15.96
N GLU A 17 -16.36 0.29 16.50
CA GLU A 17 -16.82 -0.82 17.31
C GLU A 17 -17.00 -2.11 16.51
N GLN A 18 -17.62 -2.06 15.34
CA GLN A 18 -17.81 -3.26 14.52
C GLN A 18 -16.47 -3.75 13.95
N GLU A 19 -15.57 -2.85 13.56
CA GLU A 19 -14.22 -3.22 13.13
C GLU A 19 -13.40 -3.82 14.28
N TYR A 20 -13.52 -3.28 15.49
CA TYR A 20 -12.86 -3.82 16.68
C TYR A 20 -13.43 -5.17 17.11
N ARG A 21 -14.76 -5.35 17.04
CA ARG A 21 -15.43 -6.64 17.30
C ARG A 21 -15.05 -7.68 16.28
N ASN A 22 -15.03 -7.31 15.00
CA ASN A 22 -14.54 -8.16 13.93
C ASN A 22 -13.09 -8.52 14.24
N PHE A 23 -12.18 -7.55 14.41
CA PHE A 23 -10.78 -7.81 14.70
C PHE A 23 -10.57 -8.73 15.92
N ARG A 24 -11.26 -8.49 17.04
CA ARG A 24 -11.15 -9.29 18.27
C ARG A 24 -11.64 -10.73 18.07
N LYS A 25 -12.81 -10.90 17.45
CA LYS A 25 -13.36 -12.22 17.12
C LYS A 25 -12.49 -12.97 16.12
N ILE A 26 -11.91 -12.23 15.17
CA ILE A 26 -11.10 -12.76 14.08
C ILE A 26 -9.74 -13.24 14.63
N TYR A 27 -8.93 -12.33 15.20
CA TYR A 27 -7.52 -12.60 15.44
C TYR A 27 -7.22 -13.15 16.83
N ILE A 28 -8.08 -12.90 17.82
CA ILE A 28 -7.90 -13.41 19.18
C ILE A 28 -8.70 -14.70 19.30
N GLU A 29 -10.02 -14.69 19.06
CA GLU A 29 -10.83 -15.90 19.27
C GLU A 29 -10.56 -16.99 18.21
N GLY A 30 -10.27 -16.62 16.96
CA GLY A 30 -9.99 -17.55 15.86
C GLY A 30 -8.63 -18.26 15.93
N ASN A 31 -7.70 -17.78 16.74
CA ASN A 31 -6.35 -18.35 16.91
C ASN A 31 -6.03 -18.62 18.39
N GLY A 32 -7.02 -19.11 19.14
CA GLY A 32 -6.82 -19.56 20.53
C GLY A 32 -6.39 -18.48 21.52
N GLY A 33 -6.68 -17.21 21.23
CA GLY A 33 -6.32 -16.03 22.01
C GLY A 33 -5.13 -15.24 21.47
N ASN A 34 -4.43 -15.73 20.44
CA ASN A 34 -3.14 -15.20 20.02
C ASN A 34 -3.17 -14.50 18.67
N VAL A 35 -2.47 -13.38 18.54
CA VAL A 35 -2.30 -12.69 17.25
C VAL A 35 -1.52 -13.60 16.28
N PRO A 36 -2.02 -13.89 15.06
CA PRO A 36 -1.27 -14.64 14.06
C PRO A 36 0.04 -13.94 13.71
N ILE A 37 1.17 -14.62 13.79
CA ILE A 37 2.50 -14.02 13.55
C ILE A 37 3.10 -14.38 12.20
N ASN A 38 2.55 -15.40 11.53
CA ASN A 38 2.92 -15.79 10.18
C ASN A 38 1.70 -15.77 9.24
N LEU A 39 1.99 -15.77 7.93
CA LEU A 39 0.95 -15.64 6.92
C LEU A 39 0.03 -16.87 6.86
N GLU A 40 0.52 -18.06 7.20
CA GLU A 40 -0.28 -19.30 7.19
C GLU A 40 -1.33 -19.29 8.31
N GLU A 41 -0.94 -18.92 9.53
CA GLU A 41 -1.86 -18.71 10.65
C GLU A 41 -2.90 -17.62 10.31
N PHE A 42 -2.44 -16.52 9.71
CA PHE A 42 -3.33 -15.46 9.26
C PHE A 42 -4.33 -16.00 8.25
N GLN A 43 -3.89 -16.73 7.23
CA GLN A 43 -4.76 -17.30 6.19
C GLN A 43 -5.75 -18.32 6.76
N HIS A 44 -5.33 -19.14 7.73
CA HIS A 44 -6.21 -20.08 8.40
C HIS A 44 -7.39 -19.36 9.06
N VAL A 45 -7.09 -18.37 9.89
CA VAL A 45 -8.09 -17.51 10.53
C VAL A 45 -8.92 -16.77 9.49
N PHE A 46 -8.27 -16.17 8.49
CA PHE A 46 -8.87 -15.32 7.48
C PHE A 46 -9.87 -16.06 6.59
N SER A 47 -9.61 -17.33 6.29
CA SER A 47 -10.51 -18.19 5.51
C SER A 47 -11.87 -18.43 6.19
N SER A 48 -11.93 -18.29 7.52
CA SER A 48 -13.16 -18.49 8.31
C SER A 48 -14.13 -17.29 8.25
N LEU A 49 -13.67 -16.13 7.76
CA LEU A 49 -14.34 -14.84 7.95
C LEU A 49 -15.39 -14.49 6.89
N GLY A 50 -15.45 -15.24 5.80
CA GLY A 50 -16.38 -14.95 4.71
C GLY A 50 -15.95 -13.73 3.88
N GLN A 51 -16.82 -13.26 2.99
CA GLN A 51 -16.46 -12.13 2.13
C GLN A 51 -16.33 -10.81 2.89
N PRO A 52 -15.46 -9.88 2.44
CA PRO A 52 -15.42 -8.54 3.01
C PRO A 52 -16.79 -7.88 2.88
N LEU A 53 -17.10 -6.96 3.80
CA LEU A 53 -18.29 -6.11 3.66
C LEU A 53 -18.29 -5.44 2.28
N PRO A 54 -19.46 -5.30 1.64
CA PRO A 54 -19.55 -4.56 0.40
C PRO A 54 -19.13 -3.10 0.61
N PRO A 55 -18.66 -2.40 -0.45
CA PRO A 55 -18.48 -0.96 -0.39
C PRO A 55 -19.83 -0.29 -0.03
N VAL A 56 -19.75 0.81 0.70
CA VAL A 56 -20.93 1.65 0.97
C VAL A 56 -21.42 2.30 -0.31
N GLU A 57 -22.68 2.73 -0.33
CA GLU A 57 -23.27 3.41 -1.48
C GLU A 57 -22.55 4.73 -1.78
N CYS A 58 -22.49 5.08 -3.07
CA CYS A 58 -21.85 6.31 -3.53
C CYS A 58 -22.64 7.54 -3.05
N VAL A 59 -21.91 8.55 -2.58
CA VAL A 59 -22.51 9.83 -2.20
C VAL A 59 -22.75 10.66 -3.46
N GLU A 60 -24.00 10.67 -3.92
CA GLU A 60 -24.49 11.51 -5.01
C GLU A 60 -24.86 12.94 -4.58
N ALA A 61 -24.99 13.85 -5.56
CA ALA A 61 -25.39 15.24 -5.35
C ALA A 61 -26.69 15.42 -4.56
N ARG A 62 -27.64 14.47 -4.69
CA ARG A 62 -28.92 14.47 -3.94
C ARG A 62 -28.72 14.45 -2.41
N HIS A 63 -27.64 13.84 -1.92
CA HIS A 63 -27.36 13.78 -0.48
C HIS A 63 -26.95 15.14 0.09
N PHE A 64 -26.48 16.05 -0.77
CA PHE A 64 -26.12 17.42 -0.42
C PHE A 64 -27.22 18.43 -0.74
N ALA A 65 -28.40 18.01 -1.21
CA ALA A 65 -29.46 18.93 -1.64
C ALA A 65 -29.92 19.90 -0.52
N ASN A 66 -29.80 19.48 0.75
CA ASN A 66 -30.12 20.30 1.92
C ASN A 66 -28.86 20.81 2.66
N CYS A 67 -27.68 20.62 2.07
CA CYS A 67 -26.40 21.07 2.62
C CYS A 67 -25.92 22.26 1.79
N ALA A 68 -25.89 23.44 2.38
CA ALA A 68 -25.21 24.58 1.77
C ALA A 68 -23.76 24.57 2.22
N THR A 69 -22.84 24.32 1.30
CA THR A 69 -21.43 24.66 1.51
C THR A 69 -21.29 26.13 1.11
N PRO A 70 -21.05 27.07 2.05
CA PRO A 70 -20.83 28.46 1.67
C PRO A 70 -19.64 28.50 0.73
N ASN A 71 -19.83 29.00 -0.50
CA ASN A 71 -18.74 29.28 -1.41
C ASN A 71 -18.39 30.76 -1.22
N SER A 72 -17.19 31.04 -0.75
CA SER A 72 -16.72 32.41 -0.54
C SER A 72 -15.22 32.48 -0.77
N ASP A 73 -14.76 33.60 -1.32
CA ASP A 73 -13.33 33.89 -1.52
C ASP A 73 -12.54 33.76 -0.20
N TRP A 74 -13.20 34.02 0.94
CA TRP A 74 -12.60 33.82 2.25
C TRP A 74 -12.28 32.36 2.55
N LEU A 75 -13.13 31.39 2.17
CA LEU A 75 -12.87 29.97 2.41
C LEU A 75 -11.74 29.47 1.52
N GLU A 76 -11.73 29.84 0.23
CA GLU A 76 -10.63 29.48 -0.66
C GLU A 76 -9.30 30.08 -0.18
N ALA A 77 -9.29 31.33 0.28
CA ALA A 77 -8.09 31.98 0.79
C ALA A 77 -7.52 31.35 2.07
N ASN A 78 -8.36 30.71 2.91
CA ASN A 78 -7.93 30.15 4.20
C ASN A 78 -7.84 28.61 4.22
N PHE A 79 -8.55 27.93 3.32
CA PHE A 79 -8.66 26.46 3.29
C PHE A 79 -8.46 25.86 1.89
N GLY A 80 -8.05 26.67 0.91
CA GLY A 80 -7.65 26.19 -0.39
C GLY A 80 -6.51 25.16 -0.30
N ILE A 81 -6.43 24.27 -1.29
CA ILE A 81 -5.37 23.28 -1.36
C ILE A 81 -4.06 24.01 -1.67
N PRO A 82 -3.00 23.88 -0.85
CA PRO A 82 -1.74 24.58 -1.06
C PRO A 82 -1.07 24.10 -2.36
N THR A 83 -0.45 25.04 -3.06
CA THR A 83 0.39 24.75 -4.21
C THR A 83 1.78 24.27 -3.77
N LEU A 84 2.57 23.75 -4.72
CA LEU A 84 3.97 23.40 -4.44
C LEU A 84 4.82 24.64 -4.09
N GLU A 85 4.48 25.79 -4.66
CA GLU A 85 5.13 27.07 -4.34
C GLU A 85 4.84 27.49 -2.90
N ASP A 86 3.59 27.33 -2.43
CA ASP A 86 3.19 27.61 -1.04
C ASP A 86 3.93 26.71 -0.03
N LEU A 87 4.34 25.52 -0.47
CA LEU A 87 5.10 24.55 0.32
C LEU A 87 6.62 24.71 0.16
N GLU A 88 7.09 25.83 -0.40
CA GLU A 88 8.51 26.15 -0.63
C GLU A 88 9.24 25.16 -1.56
N PHE A 89 8.51 24.39 -2.38
CA PHE A 89 9.08 23.58 -3.45
C PHE A 89 9.29 24.45 -4.71
N VAL A 90 10.38 25.22 -4.71
CA VAL A 90 10.67 26.21 -5.76
C VAL A 90 11.39 25.60 -6.97
N ASP A 91 12.12 24.49 -6.77
CA ASP A 91 12.83 23.80 -7.86
C ASP A 91 12.01 22.63 -8.44
N MET A 92 11.20 22.96 -9.44
CA MET A 92 10.44 21.98 -10.22
C MET A 92 11.27 21.26 -11.28
N SER A 93 12.54 21.63 -11.50
CA SER A 93 13.37 21.04 -12.57
C SER A 93 13.71 19.58 -12.32
N ASN A 94 13.70 19.16 -11.05
CA ASN A 94 13.91 17.79 -10.60
C ASN A 94 12.61 17.06 -10.22
N ILE A 95 11.46 17.75 -10.28
CA ILE A 95 10.14 17.19 -10.00
C ILE A 95 9.48 16.88 -11.34
N SER A 96 9.49 15.60 -11.72
CA SER A 96 8.70 15.15 -12.86
C SER A 96 7.22 15.22 -12.47
N THR A 97 6.56 16.35 -12.76
CA THR A 97 5.08 16.46 -12.73
C THR A 97 4.44 15.60 -13.82
N THR A 98 5.23 15.16 -14.81
CA THR A 98 4.95 14.00 -15.68
C THR A 98 5.01 12.65 -14.95
N SER A 99 4.78 12.65 -13.63
CA SER A 99 4.73 11.42 -12.85
C SER A 99 3.75 10.45 -13.52
N LEU A 100 4.16 9.21 -13.72
CA LEU A 100 3.31 8.15 -14.27
C LEU A 100 2.10 7.84 -13.38
N MET A 101 1.93 8.54 -12.26
CA MET A 101 1.00 8.26 -11.17
C MET A 101 0.51 9.58 -10.54
N ASN A 102 -0.43 10.24 -11.21
CA ASN A 102 -1.14 11.37 -10.64
C ASN A 102 -1.94 10.95 -9.40
N GLY A 103 -2.03 11.82 -8.39
CA GLY A 103 -2.86 11.56 -7.22
C GLY A 103 -4.36 11.72 -7.50
N GLY A 104 -5.21 11.16 -6.63
CA GLY A 104 -6.66 11.36 -6.68
C GLY A 104 -7.48 10.09 -6.92
N GLU A 105 -8.76 10.16 -6.59
CA GLU A 105 -9.73 9.07 -6.77
C GLU A 105 -9.96 8.75 -8.24
N ASP A 106 -10.15 9.77 -9.08
CA ASP A 106 -10.41 9.60 -10.52
C ASP A 106 -9.27 8.84 -11.21
N GLU A 107 -8.03 9.20 -10.90
CA GLU A 107 -6.83 8.53 -11.41
C GLU A 107 -6.78 7.07 -10.90
N GLY A 108 -7.02 6.84 -9.61
CA GLY A 108 -7.08 5.50 -9.03
C GLY A 108 -8.12 4.61 -9.69
N LEU A 109 -9.32 5.13 -9.95
CA LEU A 109 -10.40 4.44 -10.67
C LEU A 109 -10.05 4.21 -12.14
N GLY A 110 -9.41 5.17 -12.81
CA GLY A 110 -8.91 5.04 -14.19
C GLY A 110 -7.89 3.92 -14.32
N HIS A 111 -6.89 3.89 -13.43
CA HIS A 111 -5.92 2.80 -13.35
C HIS A 111 -6.57 1.45 -13.07
N PHE A 112 -7.58 1.40 -12.19
CA PHE A 112 -8.31 0.18 -11.89
C PHE A 112 -9.09 -0.34 -13.10
N LYS A 113 -9.82 0.53 -13.82
CA LYS A 113 -10.53 0.17 -15.06
C LYS A 113 -9.57 -0.41 -16.10
N ASN A 114 -8.44 0.27 -16.34
CA ASN A 114 -7.41 -0.22 -17.25
C ASN A 114 -6.87 -1.59 -16.84
N PHE A 115 -6.65 -1.82 -15.55
CA PHE A 115 -6.20 -3.11 -15.03
C PHE A 115 -7.23 -4.22 -15.27
N VAL A 116 -8.52 -3.96 -14.99
CA VAL A 116 -9.60 -4.92 -15.26
C VAL A 116 -9.70 -5.23 -16.75
N GLU A 117 -9.68 -4.21 -17.62
CA GLU A 117 -9.70 -4.40 -19.07
C GLU A 117 -8.53 -5.23 -19.59
N GLU A 118 -7.31 -4.98 -19.09
CA GLU A 118 -6.13 -5.75 -19.46
C GLU A 118 -6.26 -7.22 -19.07
N ILE A 119 -6.77 -7.51 -17.86
CA ILE A 119 -6.99 -8.88 -17.41
C ILE A 119 -8.10 -9.56 -18.21
N THR A 120 -9.21 -8.88 -18.46
CA THR A 120 -10.32 -9.44 -19.25
C THR A 120 -9.86 -9.79 -20.66
N ARG A 121 -9.11 -8.90 -21.34
CA ARG A 121 -8.57 -9.18 -22.69
C ARG A 121 -7.59 -10.35 -22.70
N TYR A 122 -6.80 -10.52 -21.64
CA TYR A 122 -5.94 -11.69 -21.47
C TYR A 122 -6.76 -12.97 -21.23
N ASP A 123 -7.81 -12.90 -20.40
CA ASP A 123 -8.71 -14.02 -20.13
C ASP A 123 -9.39 -14.52 -21.41
N GLU A 124 -9.82 -13.59 -22.27
CA GLU A 124 -10.45 -13.88 -23.57
C GLU A 124 -9.47 -14.37 -24.65
N GLY A 125 -8.17 -14.47 -24.34
CA GLY A 125 -7.13 -14.86 -25.32
C GLY A 125 -6.86 -13.82 -26.41
N LYS A 126 -7.41 -12.60 -26.27
CA LYS A 126 -7.23 -11.48 -27.21
C LYS A 126 -5.88 -10.77 -27.02
N LYS A 127 -5.14 -11.12 -25.96
CA LYS A 127 -3.78 -10.63 -25.68
C LYS A 127 -2.87 -11.83 -25.42
N SER A 128 -1.83 -11.97 -26.25
CA SER A 128 -0.84 -13.06 -26.14
C SER A 128 0.14 -12.86 -24.97
N GLN A 129 0.42 -11.60 -24.64
CA GLN A 129 1.27 -11.24 -23.50
C GLN A 129 0.44 -11.13 -22.22
N SER A 130 1.01 -11.58 -21.10
CA SER A 130 0.41 -11.39 -19.78
C SER A 130 0.08 -9.91 -19.53
N PRO A 131 -0.92 -9.61 -18.66
CA PRO A 131 -1.13 -8.26 -18.17
C PRO A 131 0.17 -7.66 -17.62
N ARG A 132 0.25 -6.32 -17.52
CA ARG A 132 1.42 -5.65 -16.91
C ARG A 132 1.80 -6.34 -15.59
N GLU A 133 3.10 -6.42 -15.30
CA GLU A 133 3.65 -7.05 -14.09
C GLU A 133 3.06 -6.48 -12.78
N SER A 134 2.46 -5.28 -12.81
CA SER A 134 1.80 -4.68 -11.66
C SER A 134 0.59 -3.84 -12.06
N SER A 135 -0.46 -3.89 -11.25
CA SER A 135 -1.67 -3.06 -11.36
C SER A 135 -1.40 -1.58 -11.09
N ARG A 136 -0.26 -1.25 -10.44
CA ARG A 136 0.08 0.11 -9.99
C ARG A 136 -1.02 0.78 -9.11
N LEU A 137 -1.91 -0.01 -8.51
CA LEU A 137 -2.97 0.52 -7.64
C LEU A 137 -2.49 0.89 -6.23
N SER A 138 -1.25 0.51 -5.95
CA SER A 138 -0.69 0.52 -4.61
C SER A 138 -0.72 1.92 -3.96
N PRO A 139 -0.33 3.03 -4.63
CA PRO A 139 -0.39 4.36 -4.02
C PRO A 139 -1.83 4.80 -3.72
N TYR A 140 -2.77 4.53 -4.62
CA TYR A 140 -4.18 4.87 -4.42
C TYR A 140 -4.79 4.15 -3.20
N PHE A 141 -4.36 2.91 -2.92
CA PHE A 141 -4.74 2.22 -1.68
C PHE A 141 -4.12 2.84 -0.43
N LYS A 142 -2.87 3.35 -0.51
CA LYS A 142 -2.19 4.00 0.62
C LYS A 142 -2.87 5.31 1.00
N PHE A 143 -3.21 6.14 0.01
CA PHE A 143 -3.83 7.44 0.24
C PHE A 143 -5.35 7.39 0.39
N GLY A 144 -5.96 6.19 0.28
CA GLY A 144 -7.41 6.03 0.39
C GLY A 144 -8.19 6.52 -0.84
N CYS A 145 -7.51 6.97 -1.89
CA CYS A 145 -8.11 7.35 -3.17
C CYS A 145 -8.86 6.19 -3.84
N LEU A 146 -8.49 4.95 -3.53
CA LEU A 146 -9.18 3.76 -4.03
C LEU A 146 -9.55 2.84 -2.87
N SER A 147 -10.82 2.46 -2.79
CA SER A 147 -11.30 1.52 -1.78
C SER A 147 -10.89 0.09 -2.11
N VAL A 148 -10.18 -0.57 -1.19
CA VAL A 148 -9.81 -1.98 -1.36
C VAL A 148 -11.07 -2.87 -1.35
N ARG A 149 -12.10 -2.55 -0.54
CA ARG A 149 -13.39 -3.28 -0.56
C ARG A 149 -14.03 -3.19 -1.94
N TYR A 150 -14.10 -2.00 -2.51
CA TYR A 150 -14.64 -1.79 -3.86
C TYR A 150 -13.90 -2.65 -4.88
N VAL A 151 -12.57 -2.56 -4.90
CA VAL A 151 -11.75 -3.35 -5.84
C VAL A 151 -11.95 -4.85 -5.65
N CYS A 152 -12.01 -5.35 -4.42
CA CYS A 152 -12.21 -6.78 -4.16
C CYS A 152 -13.54 -7.29 -4.71
N HIS A 153 -14.62 -6.54 -4.50
CA HIS A 153 -15.95 -6.89 -4.99
C HIS A 153 -16.03 -6.78 -6.51
N GLU A 154 -15.48 -5.73 -7.11
CA GLU A 154 -15.50 -5.52 -8.56
C GLU A 154 -14.66 -6.57 -9.32
N VAL A 155 -13.44 -6.87 -8.86
CA VAL A 155 -12.58 -7.89 -9.48
C VAL A 155 -13.27 -9.27 -9.49
N GLN A 156 -14.03 -9.60 -8.44
CA GLN A 156 -14.80 -10.84 -8.36
C GLN A 156 -15.99 -10.89 -9.34
N ARG A 157 -16.53 -9.72 -9.73
CA ARG A 157 -17.64 -9.62 -10.70
C ARG A 157 -17.16 -9.77 -12.13
N TYR A 158 -15.99 -9.23 -12.47
CA TYR A 158 -15.54 -9.09 -13.85
C TYR A 158 -14.77 -10.29 -14.42
N ILE A 159 -14.23 -11.18 -13.59
CA ILE A 159 -13.23 -12.14 -14.05
C ILE A 159 -13.62 -13.58 -13.72
N SER A 160 -13.76 -14.37 -14.78
CA SER A 160 -14.12 -15.79 -14.77
C SER A 160 -12.93 -16.71 -14.42
N LYS A 161 -11.71 -16.36 -14.85
CA LYS A 161 -10.50 -17.15 -14.53
C LYS A 161 -9.82 -16.71 -13.24
N ARG A 162 -9.66 -17.67 -12.33
CA ARG A 162 -9.26 -17.44 -10.94
C ARG A 162 -7.76 -17.18 -10.73
N ASP A 163 -6.89 -17.59 -11.64
CA ASP A 163 -5.45 -17.64 -11.36
C ASP A 163 -4.79 -16.26 -11.31
N VAL A 164 -5.08 -15.38 -12.28
CA VAL A 164 -4.56 -14.00 -12.31
C VAL A 164 -5.12 -13.18 -11.15
N ILE A 165 -6.40 -13.35 -10.85
CA ILE A 165 -7.06 -12.72 -9.70
C ILE A 165 -6.41 -13.18 -8.39
N SER A 166 -6.10 -14.48 -8.27
CA SER A 166 -5.55 -15.07 -7.06
C SER A 166 -4.25 -14.40 -6.64
N GLY A 167 -3.35 -14.10 -7.57
CA GLY A 167 -2.11 -13.37 -7.29
C GLY A 167 -2.38 -11.95 -6.78
N PHE A 168 -3.29 -11.21 -7.42
CA PHE A 168 -3.65 -9.86 -7.01
C PHE A 168 -4.31 -9.84 -5.62
N LEU A 169 -5.26 -10.75 -5.36
CA LEU A 169 -5.93 -10.87 -4.07
C LEU A 169 -4.96 -11.27 -2.96
N LYS A 170 -4.03 -12.19 -3.19
CA LYS A 170 -2.96 -12.52 -2.23
C LYS A 170 -2.11 -11.30 -1.86
N GLY A 171 -1.91 -10.38 -2.81
CA GLY A 171 -1.27 -9.09 -2.53
C GLY A 171 -2.07 -8.23 -1.53
N LEU A 172 -3.40 -8.23 -1.65
CA LEU A 172 -4.29 -7.53 -0.71
C LEU A 172 -4.36 -8.24 0.65
N GLU A 173 -4.37 -9.58 0.67
CA GLU A 173 -4.28 -10.35 1.91
C GLU A 173 -2.98 -10.07 2.67
N THR A 174 -1.86 -9.99 1.94
CA THR A 174 -0.55 -9.66 2.51
C THR A 174 -0.54 -8.25 3.10
N ARG A 175 -1.18 -7.28 2.45
CA ARG A 175 -1.36 -5.92 2.99
C ARG A 175 -2.09 -5.99 4.34
N ASP A 176 -3.19 -6.72 4.41
CA ASP A 176 -4.03 -6.80 5.61
C ASP A 176 -3.33 -7.53 6.75
N PHE A 177 -2.54 -8.55 6.42
CA PHE A 177 -1.66 -9.23 7.38
C PHE A 177 -0.69 -8.25 8.05
N PHE A 178 0.03 -7.43 7.27
CA PHE A 178 0.97 -6.46 7.84
C PHE A 178 0.29 -5.32 8.60
N ILE A 179 -0.91 -4.88 8.19
CA ILE A 179 -1.71 -3.91 8.96
C ILE A 179 -2.10 -4.49 10.31
N MET A 180 -2.55 -5.74 10.32
CA MET A 180 -2.93 -6.45 11.54
C MET A 180 -1.73 -6.54 12.50
N LEU A 181 -0.55 -6.96 12.02
CA LEU A 181 0.67 -7.01 12.82
C LEU A 181 1.04 -5.64 13.38
N ALA A 182 1.10 -4.61 12.53
CA ALA A 182 1.45 -3.24 12.93
C ALA A 182 0.50 -2.69 13.99
N SER A 183 -0.79 -3.04 13.95
CA SER A 183 -1.80 -2.59 14.91
C SER A 183 -1.70 -3.22 16.30
N ARG A 184 -0.93 -4.32 16.45
CA ARG A 184 -0.88 -5.12 17.69
C ARG A 184 0.50 -5.28 18.26
N ILE A 185 1.52 -5.26 17.42
CA ILE A 185 2.90 -5.43 17.84
C ILE A 185 3.46 -4.06 18.18
N ARG A 186 3.81 -3.88 19.46
CA ARG A 186 4.49 -2.68 19.92
C ARG A 186 5.81 -2.52 19.18
N ASN A 187 6.16 -1.28 18.83
CA ASN A 187 7.41 -0.95 18.14
C ASN A 187 7.60 -1.74 16.84
N TRP A 188 6.52 -2.02 16.10
CA TRP A 188 6.55 -2.79 14.85
C TRP A 188 7.59 -2.27 13.83
N ASP A 189 7.80 -0.95 13.81
CA ASP A 189 8.72 -0.22 12.93
C ASP A 189 10.16 -0.15 13.47
N ARG A 190 10.47 -0.81 14.60
CA ARG A 190 11.79 -0.78 15.24
C ARG A 190 12.29 -2.18 15.60
N ILE A 191 13.59 -2.30 15.79
CA ILE A 191 14.26 -3.47 16.37
C ILE A 191 14.05 -3.44 17.88
N ASN A 192 14.39 -2.32 18.52
CA ASN A 192 14.35 -2.22 19.97
C ASN A 192 12.91 -2.25 20.49
N GLY A 193 12.64 -3.21 21.39
CA GLY A 193 11.35 -3.38 22.03
C GLY A 193 10.26 -3.97 21.12
N ASN A 194 10.63 -4.55 19.97
CA ASN A 194 9.73 -5.30 19.10
C ASN A 194 9.82 -6.80 19.42
N PRO A 195 8.76 -7.41 19.97
CA PRO A 195 8.81 -8.78 20.47
C PRO A 195 8.96 -9.86 19.38
N VAL A 196 8.76 -9.51 18.11
CA VAL A 196 8.90 -10.45 16.98
C VAL A 196 10.09 -10.12 16.07
N CYS A 197 10.85 -9.08 16.39
CA CYS A 197 12.06 -8.74 15.64
C CYS A 197 13.27 -9.45 16.24
N LEU A 198 14.13 -9.99 15.38
CA LEU A 198 15.42 -10.52 15.81
C LEU A 198 16.36 -9.36 16.14
N ASP A 199 17.03 -9.46 17.29
CA ASP A 199 18.10 -8.55 17.67
C ASP A 199 19.38 -8.92 16.93
N ILE A 200 19.61 -8.25 15.80
CA ILE A 200 20.75 -8.49 14.91
C ILE A 200 21.75 -7.34 15.12
N PRO A 201 23.05 -7.63 15.35
CA PRO A 201 24.08 -6.62 15.44
C PRO A 201 24.41 -6.09 14.03
N TRP A 202 23.59 -5.17 13.54
CA TRP A 202 23.80 -4.48 12.27
C TRP A 202 25.03 -3.56 12.31
N GLU A 203 25.66 -3.35 11.17
CA GLU A 203 26.78 -2.43 11.05
C GLU A 203 26.32 -0.97 10.94
N GLU A 204 26.94 -0.09 11.73
CA GLU A 204 26.82 1.35 11.55
C GLU A 204 27.83 1.83 10.50
N ASN A 205 27.46 1.74 9.22
CA ASN A 205 28.29 2.21 8.12
C ASN A 205 27.61 3.36 7.35
N SER A 206 27.86 4.59 7.80
CA SER A 206 27.24 5.79 7.23
C SER A 206 27.63 6.05 5.77
N GLU A 207 28.84 5.63 5.36
CA GLU A 207 29.32 5.84 3.99
C GLU A 207 28.60 4.91 3.01
N TYR A 208 28.49 3.62 3.34
CA TYR A 208 27.73 2.67 2.52
C TYR A 208 26.25 3.05 2.46
N LEU A 209 25.67 3.47 3.58
CA LEU A 209 24.30 3.97 3.60
C LEU A 209 24.12 5.19 2.70
N LYS A 210 25.08 6.11 2.69
CA LYS A 210 25.05 7.31 1.84
C LYS A 210 25.16 6.93 0.36
N GLN A 211 26.08 6.05 -0.02
CA GLN A 211 26.24 5.57 -1.40
C GLN A 211 24.98 4.85 -1.89
N PHE A 212 24.41 3.98 -1.05
CA PHE A 212 23.12 3.35 -1.30
C PHE A 212 22.03 4.39 -1.52
N ARG A 213 21.82 5.31 -0.58
CA ARG A 213 20.84 6.40 -0.71
C ARG A 213 21.03 7.24 -1.97
N GLN A 214 22.25 7.37 -2.47
CA GLN A 214 22.55 8.14 -3.67
C GLN A 214 22.34 7.35 -4.97
N GLY A 215 22.21 6.02 -4.92
CA GLY A 215 22.24 5.17 -6.11
C GLY A 215 23.64 5.15 -6.74
N LYS A 216 24.67 5.06 -5.88
CA LYS A 216 26.09 5.02 -6.26
C LYS A 216 26.79 3.81 -5.65
N THR A 217 26.10 2.68 -5.62
CA THR A 217 26.63 1.42 -5.07
C THR A 217 27.63 0.75 -6.03
N GLY A 218 27.61 1.14 -7.30
CA GLY A 218 28.41 0.50 -8.35
C GLY A 218 27.72 -0.74 -8.95
N PHE A 219 26.52 -1.09 -8.47
CA PHE A 219 25.70 -2.17 -9.02
C PHE A 219 24.57 -1.57 -9.86
N PRO A 220 24.64 -1.67 -11.21
CA PRO A 220 23.69 -0.98 -12.09
C PRO A 220 22.21 -1.28 -11.79
N TRP A 221 21.88 -2.52 -11.42
CA TRP A 221 20.51 -2.90 -11.04
C TRP A 221 20.01 -2.15 -9.79
N ILE A 222 20.85 -2.03 -8.77
CA ILE A 222 20.52 -1.34 -7.52
C ILE A 222 20.42 0.15 -7.77
N ASP A 223 21.43 0.71 -8.44
CA ASP A 223 21.53 2.14 -8.72
C ASP A 223 20.37 2.62 -9.61
N ALA A 224 20.00 1.86 -10.64
CA ALA A 224 18.86 2.18 -11.51
C ALA A 224 17.53 2.15 -10.75
N ASN A 225 17.32 1.18 -9.86
CA ASN A 225 16.09 1.12 -9.08
C ASN A 225 16.01 2.25 -8.05
N ILE A 226 17.13 2.68 -7.47
CA ILE A 226 17.17 3.84 -6.55
C ILE A 226 16.96 5.16 -7.31
N ALA A 227 17.49 5.29 -8.53
CA ALA A 227 17.21 6.44 -9.40
C ALA A 227 15.72 6.50 -9.78
N LYS A 228 15.16 5.37 -10.21
CA LYS A 228 13.73 5.25 -10.54
C LYS A 228 12.84 5.57 -9.34
N LEU A 229 13.19 5.04 -8.17
CA LEU A 229 12.52 5.31 -6.90
C LEU A 229 12.44 6.84 -6.66
N LYS A 230 13.56 7.56 -6.77
CA LYS A 230 13.60 9.01 -6.56
C LYS A 230 12.83 9.81 -7.61
N GLN A 231 12.85 9.37 -8.86
CA GLN A 231 12.22 10.10 -9.97
C GLN A 231 10.71 9.86 -10.06
N GLU A 232 10.27 8.62 -9.87
CA GLU A 232 8.88 8.21 -10.12
C GLU A 232 8.05 8.06 -8.85
N GLY A 233 8.67 7.96 -7.67
CA GLY A 233 7.89 7.68 -6.46
C GLY A 233 7.31 6.25 -6.45
N TRP A 234 7.77 5.34 -7.32
CA TRP A 234 7.28 3.96 -7.36
C TRP A 234 8.28 2.99 -8.00
N ILE A 235 8.45 1.81 -7.39
CA ILE A 235 9.15 0.66 -8.00
C ILE A 235 8.38 -0.65 -7.73
N THR A 236 8.66 -1.67 -8.55
CA THR A 236 8.02 -3.00 -8.47
C THR A 236 8.36 -3.72 -7.17
N TYR A 237 7.61 -4.79 -6.86
CA TYR A 237 7.86 -5.59 -5.66
C TYR A 237 9.27 -6.24 -5.69
N GLU A 238 9.68 -6.75 -6.84
CA GLU A 238 10.96 -7.41 -7.08
C GLU A 238 12.13 -6.44 -6.88
N ALA A 239 11.95 -5.20 -7.34
CA ALA A 239 12.90 -4.12 -7.12
C ALA A 239 13.03 -3.81 -5.62
N ARG A 240 11.91 -3.73 -4.88
CA ARG A 240 11.92 -3.52 -3.42
C ARG A 240 12.67 -4.61 -2.69
N GLN A 241 12.39 -5.87 -3.03
CA GLN A 241 13.08 -7.03 -2.45
C GLN A 241 14.58 -6.97 -2.72
N SER A 242 14.97 -6.65 -3.96
CA SER A 242 16.38 -6.50 -4.33
C SER A 242 17.08 -5.43 -3.50
N LEU A 243 16.48 -4.23 -3.38
CA LEU A 243 17.03 -3.13 -2.59
C LEU A 243 17.12 -3.47 -1.10
N ALA A 244 16.06 -4.08 -0.55
CA ALA A 244 16.01 -4.48 0.86
C ALA A 244 17.07 -5.53 1.19
N TYR A 245 17.22 -6.57 0.36
CA TYR A 245 18.25 -7.58 0.55
C TYR A 245 19.65 -7.01 0.40
N PHE A 246 19.89 -6.18 -0.61
CA PHE A 246 21.20 -5.54 -0.80
C PHE A 246 21.59 -4.71 0.41
N LEU A 247 20.67 -3.91 0.95
CA LEU A 247 20.93 -3.08 2.14
C LEU A 247 21.16 -3.90 3.41
N THR A 248 20.39 -4.96 3.61
CA THR A 248 20.37 -5.73 4.86
C THR A 248 21.27 -6.96 4.75
N ARG A 249 20.68 -8.16 4.77
CA ARG A 249 21.36 -9.46 4.90
C ARG A 249 22.17 -9.91 3.67
N GLY A 250 22.04 -9.21 2.55
CA GLY A 250 22.61 -9.62 1.26
C GLY A 250 24.01 -9.06 1.02
N CYS A 251 24.23 -7.77 1.27
CA CYS A 251 25.51 -7.12 0.95
C CYS A 251 26.00 -6.14 2.02
N LEU A 252 25.24 -5.09 2.33
CA LEU A 252 25.76 -3.98 3.15
C LEU A 252 25.70 -4.24 4.66
N TRP A 253 24.90 -5.21 5.12
CA TRP A 253 24.71 -5.52 6.53
C TRP A 253 24.24 -4.33 7.39
N ILE A 254 23.45 -3.44 6.79
CA ILE A 254 22.89 -2.25 7.44
C ILE A 254 21.48 -2.56 7.95
N SER A 255 21.12 -1.95 9.08
CA SER A 255 19.79 -2.10 9.70
C SER A 255 18.65 -1.80 8.73
N TRP A 256 17.62 -2.65 8.76
CA TRP A 256 16.39 -2.47 7.98
C TRP A 256 15.65 -1.19 8.36
N GLU A 257 15.84 -0.66 9.57
CA GLU A 257 15.27 0.63 10.00
C GLU A 257 15.75 1.78 9.11
N GLU A 258 17.00 1.73 8.62
CA GLU A 258 17.51 2.75 7.69
C GLU A 258 16.85 2.66 6.32
N GLY A 259 16.47 1.46 5.89
CA GLY A 259 15.69 1.24 4.67
C GLY A 259 14.28 1.81 4.78
N VAL A 260 13.64 1.66 5.94
CA VAL A 260 12.33 2.26 6.26
C VAL A 260 12.40 3.79 6.15
N LYS A 261 13.42 4.43 6.75
CA LYS A 261 13.62 5.89 6.67
C LYS A 261 13.80 6.39 5.23
N VAL A 262 14.48 5.63 4.38
CA VAL A 262 14.65 5.96 2.96
C VAL A 262 13.33 5.87 2.21
N ARG A 263 12.55 4.80 2.46
CA ARG A 263 11.21 4.63 1.88
C ARG A 263 10.30 5.82 2.23
N ASP A 264 10.30 6.25 3.48
CA ASP A 264 9.38 7.29 3.95
C ASP A 264 9.73 8.68 3.40
N ARG A 265 11.02 8.96 3.16
CA ARG A 265 11.48 10.21 2.55
C ARG A 265 11.37 10.25 1.03
N SER A 266 11.45 9.10 0.38
CA SER A 266 11.50 9.04 -1.08
C SER A 266 10.16 8.68 -1.73
N LEU A 267 9.19 8.03 -1.05
CA LEU A 267 8.13 7.36 -1.80
C LEU A 267 6.66 7.31 -1.34
N PHE A 268 5.82 7.40 -2.37
CA PHE A 268 4.48 6.81 -2.55
C PHE A 268 4.48 5.26 -2.54
N MET A 269 5.33 4.63 -1.74
CA MET A 269 5.31 3.17 -1.55
C MET A 269 4.08 2.76 -0.78
N ALA A 270 3.20 1.99 -1.43
CA ALA A 270 2.23 1.17 -0.74
C ALA A 270 2.92 0.02 -0.01
N GLY A 271 2.52 -0.15 1.25
CA GLY A 271 3.13 -1.06 2.21
C GLY A 271 3.16 -0.35 3.55
N VAL A 272 2.14 -0.59 4.35
CA VAL A 272 1.82 0.09 5.60
C VAL A 272 2.92 -0.16 6.63
N GLY A 273 3.33 0.90 7.33
CA GLY A 273 4.26 0.82 8.46
C GLY A 273 5.20 2.01 8.55
N ALA A 274 4.64 3.22 8.62
CA ALA A 274 5.28 4.41 9.19
C ALA A 274 4.16 5.44 9.41
N GLU A 275 3.73 5.55 10.66
CA GLU A 275 2.86 6.62 11.14
C GLU A 275 3.64 7.93 11.19
N GLU A 276 3.01 9.04 10.82
CA GLU A 276 3.37 10.34 11.40
C GLU A 276 2.68 10.47 12.75
N LYS A 277 3.50 10.79 13.76
CA LYS A 277 3.05 11.18 15.09
C LYS A 277 2.36 12.54 15.03
N VAL A 278 1.13 12.64 15.52
CA VAL A 278 0.68 13.62 16.53
C VAL A 278 -0.30 12.92 17.47
#